data_AF-A0A0F9VVK3-F1
#
_entry.id   AF-A0A0F9VVK3-F1
#
_cell.length_a   1.000
_cell.length_b   1.000
_cell.length_c   1.000
_cell.angle_alpha   90.00
_cell.angle_beta   90.00
_cell.angle_gamma   90.00
#
_symmetry.space_group_name_H-M   'P 1'
#
loop_
_entity.id
_entity.type
_entity.pdbx_description
1 polymer ?
#
loop_
_entity_poly.entity_id
_entity_poly.type
_entity_poly.pdbx_seq_one_letter_code
_entity_poly.pdbx_strand_id
1 'polypeptide(L)'
;MTQNCDAIKLIAKRLRETFKGAEFYVPAEHEDFVHIAFHDHYLNEKEILEIDCKIIDKGCDAVIVCVPEGDELQGGRKIEYDFAVKNNIPIVVFKRTDEAINWLTHFIMRGDF
;
A
#
# COMPACT_ATOMS: atom_id res chain seq x y z
N MET A 1 1.42 16.41 -3.77
CA MET A 1 1.49 14.96 -4.03
C MET A 1 2.88 14.41 -3.75
N THR A 2 3.95 15.01 -4.26
CA THR A 2 5.37 14.60 -4.05
C THR A 2 5.79 14.36 -2.59
N GLN A 3 5.42 15.24 -1.65
CA GLN A 3 5.81 15.08 -0.23
C GLN A 3 5.25 13.80 0.43
N ASN A 4 4.09 13.30 -0.01
CA ASN A 4 3.50 12.09 0.56
C ASN A 4 4.20 10.83 0.01
N CYS A 5 4.50 10.82 -1.29
CA CYS A 5 5.15 9.69 -1.96
C CYS A 5 6.57 9.44 -1.41
N ASP A 6 7.35 10.49 -1.16
CA ASP A 6 8.70 10.36 -0.60
C ASP A 6 8.68 9.82 0.84
N ALA A 7 7.71 10.24 1.66
CA ALA A 7 7.53 9.71 3.00
C ALA A 7 7.19 8.22 2.97
N ILE A 8 6.27 7.79 2.10
CA ILE A 8 5.92 6.38 1.93
C ILE A 8 7.11 5.55 1.43
N LYS A 9 7.88 6.06 0.46
CA LYS A 9 9.10 5.40 -0.03
C LYS A 9 10.13 5.20 1.08
N LEU A 10 10.29 6.18 1.97
CA LEU A 10 11.18 6.08 3.12
C LEU A 10 10.71 5.01 4.12
N ILE A 11 9.41 4.95 4.39
CA ILE A 11 8.80 3.89 5.23
C ILE A 11 9.07 2.53 4.59
N ALA A 12 8.77 2.37 3.31
CA ALA A 12 8.98 1.12 2.59
C ALA A 12 10.45 0.67 2.61
N LYS A 13 11.40 1.58 2.42
CA LYS A 13 12.83 1.30 2.54
C LYS A 13 13.16 0.71 3.93
N ARG A 14 12.67 1.34 5.00
CA ARG A 14 12.90 0.85 6.37
C ARG A 14 12.26 -0.52 6.61
N LEU A 15 11.08 -0.78 6.06
CA LEU A 15 10.43 -2.09 6.15
C LEU A 15 11.24 -3.17 5.44
N ARG A 16 11.72 -2.91 4.21
CA ARG A 16 12.59 -3.85 3.45
C ARG A 16 13.91 -4.14 4.18
N GLU A 17 14.51 -3.14 4.81
CA GLU A 17 15.72 -3.32 5.62
C GLU A 17 15.48 -4.21 6.86
N THR A 18 14.27 -4.10 7.44
CA THR A 18 13.86 -4.86 8.64
C THR A 18 13.45 -6.30 8.29
N PHE A 19 12.69 -6.48 7.20
CA PHE A 19 12.11 -7.75 6.78
C PHE A 19 12.70 -8.22 5.45
N LYS A 20 13.95 -8.69 5.47
CA LYS A 20 14.69 -9.07 4.24
C LYS A 20 14.08 -10.23 3.44
N GLY A 21 13.15 -10.99 4.02
CA GLY A 21 12.44 -12.09 3.35
C GLY A 21 11.03 -11.73 2.86
N ALA A 22 10.58 -10.49 3.06
CA ALA A 22 9.28 -10.03 2.61
C ALA A 22 9.42 -9.13 1.37
N GLU A 23 8.51 -9.31 0.42
CA GLU A 23 8.38 -8.44 -0.75
C GLU A 23 7.38 -7.32 -0.46
N PHE A 24 7.70 -6.10 -0.90
CA PHE A 24 6.85 -4.93 -0.68
C PHE A 24 6.58 -4.24 -2.01
N TYR A 25 5.34 -4.34 -2.47
CA TYR A 25 4.82 -3.50 -3.54
C TYR A 25 4.40 -2.12 -2.99
N VAL A 26 4.85 -1.04 -3.63
CA VAL A 26 4.62 0.33 -3.16
C VAL A 26 4.11 1.18 -4.34
N PRO A 27 2.81 1.52 -4.40
CA PRO A 27 2.25 2.28 -5.52
C PRO A 27 3.00 3.59 -5.81
N ALA A 28 3.48 4.28 -4.76
CA ALA A 28 4.24 5.53 -4.88
C ALA A 28 5.55 5.39 -5.70
N GLU A 29 6.11 4.19 -5.85
CA GLU A 29 7.29 3.93 -6.69
C GLU A 29 6.98 3.89 -8.19
N HIS A 30 5.70 3.85 -8.56
CA HIS A 30 5.22 3.75 -9.94
C HIS A 30 4.42 4.98 -10.39
N GLU A 31 4.42 6.06 -9.60
CA GLU A 31 3.61 7.27 -9.83
C GLU A 31 3.86 7.92 -11.21
N ASP A 32 5.11 7.96 -11.69
CA ASP A 32 5.45 8.58 -12.98
C ASP A 32 4.72 7.90 -14.15
N PHE A 33 4.69 6.57 -14.16
CA PHE A 33 3.99 5.80 -15.19
C PHE A 33 2.48 6.06 -15.14
N VAL A 34 1.90 5.98 -13.94
CA VAL A 34 0.47 6.20 -13.72
C VAL A 34 0.06 7.62 -14.13
N HIS A 35 0.88 8.60 -13.77
CA HIS A 35 0.63 10.01 -14.10
C HIS A 35 0.68 10.28 -15.60
N ILE A 36 1.70 9.77 -16.30
CA ILE A 36 1.81 9.89 -17.77
C ILE A 36 0.63 9.18 -18.44
N ALA A 37 0.31 7.95 -18.03
CA ALA A 37 -0.80 7.19 -18.61
C ALA A 37 -2.15 7.88 -18.41
N PHE A 38 -2.38 8.49 -17.25
CA PHE A 38 -3.57 9.28 -16.97
C PHE A 38 -3.65 10.56 -17.80
N HIS A 39 -2.55 11.33 -17.83
CA HIS A 39 -2.46 12.59 -18.56
C HIS A 39 -2.69 12.39 -20.06
N ASP A 40 -2.12 11.34 -20.64
CA ASP A 40 -2.23 11.03 -22.07
C ASP A 40 -3.50 10.25 -22.42
N HIS A 41 -4.43 10.12 -21.46
CA HIS A 41 -5.72 9.43 -21.61
C HIS A 41 -5.62 7.94 -22.00
N TYR A 42 -4.49 7.29 -21.73
CA TYR A 42 -4.36 5.83 -21.86
C TYR A 42 -5.10 5.08 -20.75
N LEU A 43 -5.21 5.69 -19.57
CA LEU A 43 -5.97 5.18 -18.43
C LEU A 43 -6.80 6.30 -17.80
N ASN A 44 -7.97 5.96 -17.28
CA ASN A 44 -8.73 6.85 -16.39
C ASN A 44 -8.53 6.47 -14.91
N GLU A 45 -8.97 7.35 -14.00
CA GLU A 45 -8.84 7.16 -12.55
C GLU A 45 -9.45 5.83 -12.07
N LYS A 46 -10.61 5.46 -12.61
CA LYS A 46 -11.28 4.21 -12.24
C LYS A 46 -10.45 3.00 -12.64
N GLU A 47 -9.87 3.01 -13.85
CA GLU A 47 -9.02 1.91 -14.32
C GLU A 47 -7.74 1.78 -13.50
N ILE A 48 -7.14 2.90 -13.08
CA ILE A 48 -5.97 2.91 -12.18
C ILE A 48 -6.32 2.23 -10.86
N LEU A 49 -7.41 2.65 -10.22
CA LEU A 49 -7.87 2.08 -8.95
C LEU A 49 -8.23 0.59 -9.07
N GLU A 50 -8.83 0.18 -10.20
CA GLU A 50 -9.08 -1.24 -10.48
C GLU A 50 -7.80 -2.05 -10.67
N ILE A 51 -6.74 -1.47 -11.26
CA ILE A 51 -5.44 -2.11 -11.39
C ILE A 51 -4.80 -2.29 -10.00
N ASP A 52 -4.83 -1.28 -9.14
CA ASP A 52 -4.31 -1.38 -7.78
C ASP A 52 -5.00 -2.51 -7.00
N CYS A 53 -6.33 -2.62 -7.11
CA CYS A 53 -7.08 -3.73 -6.50
C CYS A 53 -6.70 -5.10 -7.08
N LYS A 54 -6.44 -5.19 -8.41
CA LYS A 54 -5.98 -6.43 -9.05
C LYS A 54 -4.57 -6.83 -8.61
N ILE A 55 -3.70 -5.87 -8.33
CA ILE A 55 -2.36 -6.14 -7.80
C ILE A 55 -2.48 -6.73 -6.40
N ILE A 56 -3.32 -6.14 -5.55
CA ILE A 56 -3.60 -6.68 -4.21
C ILE A 56 -4.12 -8.12 -4.31
N ASP A 57 -5.15 -8.36 -5.11
CA ASP A 57 -5.80 -9.67 -5.26
C ASP A 57 -4.86 -10.78 -5.75
N LYS A 58 -3.92 -10.44 -6.64
CA LYS A 58 -3.09 -11.45 -7.32
C LYS A 58 -1.68 -11.60 -6.76
N GLY A 59 -1.19 -10.62 -6.01
CA GLY A 59 0.22 -10.52 -5.68
C GLY A 59 0.54 -10.15 -4.24
N CYS A 60 -0.46 -9.91 -3.40
CA CYS A 60 -0.22 -9.50 -2.01
C CYS A 60 -0.91 -10.44 -1.02
N ASP A 61 -0.13 -10.95 -0.05
CA ASP A 61 -0.67 -11.74 1.07
C ASP A 61 -1.31 -10.85 2.15
N ALA A 62 -0.94 -9.57 2.17
CA ALA A 62 -1.46 -8.57 3.09
C ALA A 62 -1.36 -7.15 2.51
N VAL A 63 -2.17 -6.25 3.05
CA VAL A 63 -2.14 -4.82 2.76
C VAL A 63 -1.78 -4.04 4.02
N ILE A 64 -0.88 -3.08 3.90
CA ILE A 64 -0.56 -2.15 4.99
C ILE A 64 -0.81 -0.71 4.50
N VAL A 65 -1.61 0.05 5.25
CA VAL A 65 -2.02 1.40 4.86
C VAL A 65 -1.50 2.42 5.87
N CYS A 66 -0.67 3.36 5.40
CA CYS A 66 -0.21 4.48 6.21
C CYS A 66 -1.24 5.61 6.18
N VAL A 67 -1.75 5.98 7.36
CA VAL A 67 -2.59 7.18 7.58
C VAL A 67 -1.94 7.99 8.70
N PRO A 68 -1.05 8.95 8.37
CA PRO A 68 -0.35 9.77 9.35
C PRO A 68 -1.29 10.53 10.29
N GLU A 69 -0.74 11.02 11.40
CA GLU A 69 -1.52 11.82 12.35
C GLU A 69 -2.04 13.11 11.70
N GLY A 70 -3.34 13.38 11.86
CA GLY A 70 -4.03 14.49 11.21
C GLY A 70 -4.49 14.20 9.77
N ASP A 71 -4.25 13.00 9.24
CA ASP A 71 -4.78 12.53 7.96
C ASP A 71 -5.94 11.54 8.18
N GLU A 72 -6.72 11.31 7.13
CA GLU A 72 -7.86 10.40 7.12
C GLU A 72 -7.72 9.33 6.03
N LEU A 73 -8.32 8.16 6.27
CA LEU A 73 -8.39 7.11 5.28
C LEU A 73 -9.39 7.49 4.18
N GLN A 74 -8.88 8.01 3.07
CA GLN A 74 -9.66 8.54 1.95
C GLN A 74 -9.00 8.29 0.59
N GLY A 75 -9.76 8.53 -0.49
CA GLY A 75 -9.30 8.35 -1.88
C GLY A 75 -8.92 6.90 -2.20
N GLY A 76 -7.87 6.72 -3.01
CA GLY A 76 -7.38 5.40 -3.40
C GLY A 76 -7.10 4.46 -2.23
N ARG A 77 -6.43 4.95 -1.17
CA ARG A 77 -6.15 4.16 0.05
C ARG A 77 -7.41 3.59 0.69
N LYS A 78 -8.52 4.34 0.68
CA LYS A 78 -9.80 3.85 1.21
C LYS A 78 -10.39 2.75 0.32
N ILE A 79 -10.29 2.90 -1.00
CA ILE A 79 -10.78 1.91 -1.95
C ILE A 79 -10.01 0.60 -1.82
N GLU A 80 -8.69 0.67 -1.74
CA GLU A 80 -7.82 -0.49 -1.49
C GLU A 80 -8.12 -1.15 -0.15
N TYR A 81 -8.34 -0.34 0.90
CA TYR A 81 -8.75 -0.84 2.21
C TYR A 81 -10.08 -1.58 2.16
N ASP A 82 -11.11 -0.94 1.58
CA ASP A 82 -12.44 -1.53 1.46
C ASP A 82 -12.40 -2.81 0.60
N PHE A 83 -11.55 -2.83 -0.43
CA PHE A 83 -11.30 -4.01 -1.26
C PHE A 83 -10.67 -5.16 -0.46
N ALA A 84 -9.61 -4.89 0.31
CA ALA A 84 -8.97 -5.91 1.13
C ALA A 84 -9.94 -6.49 2.18
N VAL A 85 -10.68 -5.63 2.87
CA VAL A 85 -11.71 -6.05 3.84
C VAL A 85 -12.77 -6.92 3.17
N LYS A 86 -13.29 -6.50 2.02
CA LYS A 86 -14.33 -7.23 1.28
C LYS A 86 -13.86 -8.62 0.84
N ASN A 87 -12.59 -8.77 0.49
CA ASN A 87 -12.02 -10.02 0.00
C ASN A 87 -11.32 -10.85 1.09
N ASN A 88 -11.42 -10.45 2.37
CA ASN A 88 -10.75 -11.10 3.51
C ASN A 88 -9.22 -11.16 3.37
N ILE A 89 -8.62 -10.15 2.72
CA ILE A 89 -7.17 -10.01 2.66
C ILE A 89 -6.71 -9.32 3.95
N PRO A 90 -5.74 -9.89 4.69
CA PRO A 90 -5.19 -9.29 5.90
C PRO A 90 -4.80 -7.82 5.68
N ILE A 91 -5.30 -6.93 6.53
CA ILE A 91 -5.04 -5.49 6.40
C ILE A 91 -4.80 -4.82 7.74
N VAL A 92 -3.85 -3.89 7.78
CA VAL A 92 -3.61 -3.00 8.92
C VAL A 92 -3.51 -1.55 8.46
N VAL A 93 -4.11 -0.66 9.26
CA VAL A 93 -3.91 0.79 9.14
C VAL A 93 -2.96 1.23 10.25
N PHE A 94 -1.92 1.96 9.91
CA PHE A 94 -0.92 2.46 10.86
C PHE A 94 -0.67 3.95 10.67
N LYS A 95 -0.26 4.62 11.75
CA LYS A 95 0.11 6.04 11.74
C LYS A 95 1.61 6.24 11.73
N ARG A 96 2.33 5.31 12.36
CA ARG A 96 3.79 5.36 12.51
C ARG A 96 4.43 4.05 12.05
N THR A 97 5.67 4.14 11.57
CA THR A 97 6.39 2.98 11.01
C THR A 97 6.61 1.85 12.03
N ASP A 98 6.77 2.17 13.32
CA ASP A 98 6.91 1.18 14.40
C ASP A 98 5.65 0.31 14.56
N GLU A 99 4.46 0.90 14.37
CA GLU A 99 3.20 0.15 14.40
C GLU A 99 3.13 -0.87 13.26
N ALA A 100 3.55 -0.48 12.05
CA ALA A 100 3.64 -1.37 10.90
C ALA A 100 4.63 -2.52 11.14
N ILE A 101 5.81 -2.22 11.70
CA ILE A 101 6.84 -3.23 12.03
C ILE A 101 6.31 -4.23 13.04
N ASN A 102 5.65 -3.76 14.11
CA ASN A 102 5.09 -4.64 15.14
C ASN A 102 4.04 -5.58 14.54
N TRP A 103 3.12 -5.05 13.72
CA TRP A 103 2.09 -5.86 13.08
C TRP A 103 2.69 -6.90 12.12
N LEU A 104 3.60 -6.48 11.23
CA LEU A 104 4.28 -7.37 10.28
C LEU A 104 5.08 -8.46 10.99
N THR A 105 5.73 -8.15 12.10
CA THR A 105 6.43 -9.15 12.91
C THR A 105 5.48 -10.25 13.38
N HIS A 106 4.31 -9.87 13.91
CA HIS A 106 3.32 -10.85 14.34
C HIS A 106 2.70 -11.62 13.18
N PHE A 107 2.37 -10.94 12.09
CA PHE A 107 1.81 -11.55 10.89
C PHE A 107 2.78 -12.59 10.30
N ILE A 108 4.05 -12.21 10.14
CA ILE A 108 5.07 -13.09 9.56
C ILE A 108 5.38 -14.27 10.49
N MET A 109 5.52 -14.03 11.80
CA MET A 109 5.87 -15.09 12.75
C MET A 109 4.77 -16.12 12.96
N ARG A 110 3.50 -15.78 12.72
CA ARG A 110 2.39 -16.73 12.86
C ARG A 110 2.26 -17.68 11.67
N GLY A 111 2.86 -17.36 10.53
CA GLY A 111 2.65 -18.11 9.29
C GLY A 111 1.24 -17.94 8.73
N ASP A 112 0.61 -16.79 9.00
CA ASP A 112 -0.75 -16.47 8.53
C ASP A 112 -0.73 -16.00 7.05
N PHE A 113 -0.05 -16.75 6.17
CA PHE A 113 0.04 -16.53 4.71
C PHE A 113 -0.32 -17.79 3.93
#